data_AF-A0A1S9B3U4-F1
#
_entry.id   AF-A0A1S9B3U4-F1
#
_cell.length_a   1.000
_cell.length_b   1.000
_cell.length_c   1.000
_cell.angle_alpha   90.00
_cell.angle_beta   90.00
_cell.angle_gamma   90.00
#
_symmetry.space_group_name_H-M   'P 1'
#
loop_
_entity.id
_entity.type
_entity.pdbx_description
1 polymer ?
#
loop_
_entity_poly.entity_id
_entity_poly.type
_entity_poly.pdbx_seq_one_letter_code
_entity_poly.pdbx_strand_id
1 'polypeptide(L)'
;MLLYIGSFFAPAQAQQPAPRYQFMHVSYQGRRIYFSPAYQGKEWVKVTDLLGERYTLTDNKELGWEAMSKLLNEFSAAQWELMNVLPNNSKDGNDGAIYLLRRPAP
;
A
#
# COMPACT_ATOMS: atom_id res chain seq x y z
N MET A 1 41.29 -32.78 43.73
CA MET A 1 41.03 -32.51 42.30
C MET A 1 39.51 -32.39 42.15
N LEU A 2 38.98 -31.17 42.04
CA LEU A 2 37.54 -30.89 41.96
C LEU A 2 37.22 -30.46 40.53
N LEU A 3 36.44 -31.27 39.81
CA LEU A 3 35.96 -30.96 38.48
C LEU A 3 34.74 -30.04 38.59
N TYR A 4 34.89 -28.78 38.15
CA TYR A 4 33.78 -27.87 37.89
C TYR A 4 33.19 -28.18 36.51
N ILE A 5 31.96 -28.68 36.48
CA ILE A 5 31.18 -28.82 35.24
C ILE A 5 30.43 -27.50 35.06
N GLY A 6 31.01 -26.59 34.27
CA GLY A 6 30.32 -25.38 33.84
C GLY A 6 29.27 -25.73 32.79
N SER A 7 27.99 -25.71 33.17
CA SER A 7 26.89 -25.73 32.22
C SER A 7 26.83 -24.38 31.50
N PHE A 8 27.28 -24.35 30.24
CA PHE A 8 27.06 -23.23 29.35
C PHE A 8 25.58 -23.19 28.95
N PHE A 9 24.82 -22.27 29.52
CA PHE A 9 23.50 -21.91 29.00
C PHE A 9 23.72 -21.07 27.74
N ALA A 10 23.47 -21.64 26.57
CA ALA A 10 23.39 -20.87 25.33
C ALA A 10 22.25 -19.84 25.47
N PRO A 11 22.48 -18.54 25.19
CA PRO A 11 21.39 -17.58 25.17
C PRO A 11 20.41 -18.01 24.06
N ALA A 12 19.15 -18.24 24.44
CA ALA A 12 18.07 -18.41 23.48
C ALA A 12 18.07 -17.17 22.58
N GLN A 13 18.38 -17.35 21.30
CA GLN A 13 18.23 -16.28 20.32
C GLN A 13 16.77 -15.86 20.36
N ALA A 14 16.52 -14.62 20.80
CA ALA A 14 15.20 -14.03 20.78
C ALA A 14 14.71 -14.08 19.33
N GLN A 15 13.75 -14.97 19.09
CA GLN A 15 13.16 -15.18 17.77
C GLN A 15 12.57 -13.84 17.34
N GLN A 16 13.23 -13.18 16.37
CA GLN A 16 12.73 -11.92 15.84
C GLN A 16 11.27 -12.15 15.40
N PRO A 17 10.32 -11.30 15.82
CA PRO A 17 8.94 -11.48 15.44
C PRO A 17 8.86 -11.52 13.91
N ALA A 18 8.21 -12.57 13.38
CA ALA A 18 8.08 -12.74 11.95
C ALA A 18 7.56 -11.45 11.32
N PRO A 19 8.14 -11.00 10.19
CA PRO A 19 7.71 -9.77 9.55
C PRO A 19 6.20 -9.84 9.29
N ARG A 20 5.49 -8.74 9.59
CA ARG A 20 4.03 -8.70 9.56
C ARG A 20 3.51 -8.35 8.17
N TYR A 21 2.38 -8.94 7.80
CA TYR A 21 1.59 -8.49 6.65
C TYR A 21 1.18 -7.03 6.81
N GLN A 22 1.22 -6.27 5.71
CA GLN A 22 0.78 -4.88 5.68
C GLN A 22 -0.44 -4.76 4.79
N PHE A 23 -1.47 -4.09 5.29
CA PHE A 23 -2.72 -3.86 4.57
C PHE A 23 -2.86 -2.39 4.25
N MET A 24 -3.36 -2.07 3.06
CA MET A 24 -3.64 -0.70 2.66
C MET A 24 -4.94 -0.63 1.89
N HIS A 25 -5.79 0.30 2.31
CA HIS A 25 -7.00 0.70 1.64
C HIS A 25 -6.71 2.00 0.87
N VAL A 26 -7.01 1.98 -0.43
CA VAL A 26 -6.87 3.16 -1.29
C VAL A 26 -8.22 3.48 -1.87
N SER A 27 -8.72 4.69 -1.63
CA SER A 27 -9.97 5.15 -2.22
C SER A 27 -9.73 6.37 -3.10
N TYR A 28 -10.48 6.46 -4.18
CA TYR A 28 -10.48 7.59 -5.07
C TYR A 28 -11.83 8.30 -4.98
N GLN A 29 -11.79 9.63 -4.92
CA GLN A 29 -12.96 10.50 -4.92
C GLN A 29 -12.68 11.78 -5.70
N GLY A 30 -13.16 11.86 -6.94
CA GLY A 30 -13.10 13.06 -7.77
C GLY A 30 -11.68 13.53 -8.15
N ARG A 31 -11.01 14.35 -7.34
CA ARG A 31 -9.63 14.84 -7.64
C ARG A 31 -8.58 14.40 -6.63
N ARG A 32 -8.96 13.53 -5.71
CA ARG A 32 -8.12 13.08 -4.60
C ARG A 32 -8.14 11.57 -4.49
N ILE A 33 -6.99 11.03 -4.11
CA ILE A 33 -6.81 9.63 -3.74
C ILE A 33 -6.40 9.62 -2.28
N TYR A 34 -7.05 8.81 -1.47
CA TYR A 34 -6.82 8.65 -0.04
C TYR A 34 -6.18 7.29 0.25
N PHE A 35 -5.32 7.25 1.26
CA PHE A 35 -4.60 6.06 1.70
C PHE A 35 -4.83 5.82 3.19
N SER A 36 -5.20 4.60 3.54
CA SER A 36 -5.34 4.16 4.93
C SER A 36 -4.74 2.77 5.12
N PRO A 37 -3.64 2.61 5.88
CA PRO A 37 -2.87 3.67 6.53
C PRO A 37 -2.15 4.57 5.50
N ALA A 38 -1.54 5.66 5.97
CA ALA A 38 -0.82 6.60 5.13
C ALA A 38 0.28 5.90 4.30
N TYR A 39 0.34 6.21 3.00
CA TYR A 39 1.35 5.68 2.09
C TYR A 39 2.44 6.71 1.85
N GLN A 40 3.71 6.35 2.05
CA GLN A 40 4.85 7.27 1.93
C GLN A 40 4.68 8.57 2.75
N GLY A 41 4.05 8.48 3.92
CA GLY A 41 3.78 9.63 4.80
C GLY A 41 2.62 10.53 4.33
N LYS A 42 1.87 10.13 3.30
CA LYS A 42 0.71 10.86 2.79
C LYS A 42 -0.58 10.09 3.06
N GLU A 43 -1.54 10.75 3.68
CA GLU A 43 -2.90 10.23 3.84
C GLU A 43 -3.75 10.46 2.59
N TRP A 44 -3.35 11.42 1.74
CA TRP A 44 -3.99 11.66 0.47
C TRP A 44 -3.06 12.37 -0.52
N VAL A 45 -3.38 12.27 -1.81
CA VAL A 45 -2.70 12.97 -2.91
C VAL A 45 -3.71 13.54 -3.90
N LYS A 46 -3.35 14.62 -4.59
CA LYS A 46 -4.12 15.11 -5.74
C LYS A 46 -3.78 14.27 -6.96
N VAL A 47 -4.80 13.94 -7.74
CA VAL A 47 -4.67 13.23 -9.02
C VAL A 47 -3.70 13.94 -9.96
N THR A 48 -3.79 15.28 -10.04
CA THR A 48 -2.93 16.11 -10.89
C THR A 48 -1.46 16.02 -10.51
N ASP A 49 -1.16 15.85 -9.22
CA ASP A 49 0.22 15.76 -8.72
C ASP A 49 0.85 14.43 -9.12
N LEU A 50 0.04 13.37 -9.27
CA LEU A 50 0.49 12.05 -9.74
C LEU A 50 0.72 12.03 -11.26
N LEU A 51 -0.20 12.62 -12.01
CA LEU A 51 -0.20 12.56 -13.48
C LEU A 51 0.77 13.57 -14.11
N GLY A 52 1.02 14.70 -13.45
CA GLY A 52 1.89 15.77 -13.94
C GLY A 52 1.20 16.68 -14.96
N GLU A 53 1.90 17.74 -15.37
CA GLU A 53 1.35 18.86 -16.18
C GLU A 53 0.87 18.47 -17.59
N ARG A 54 1.17 17.25 -18.05
CA ARG A 54 0.83 16.79 -19.41
C ARG A 54 -0.62 16.29 -19.56
N TYR A 55 -1.33 16.10 -18.45
CA TYR A 55 -2.70 15.61 -18.48
C TYR A 55 -3.68 16.79 -18.50
N THR A 56 -3.90 17.34 -19.70
CA THR A 56 -5.06 18.19 -20.01
C THR A 56 -6.23 17.31 -20.45
N LEU A 57 -6.74 16.47 -19.55
CA LEU A 57 -7.99 15.76 -19.81
C LEU A 57 -9.15 16.53 -19.19
N THR A 58 -10.11 16.90 -20.04
CA THR A 58 -11.31 17.66 -19.68
C THR A 58 -12.29 16.88 -18.82
N ASP A 59 -12.17 15.54 -18.78
CA ASP A 59 -13.02 14.67 -17.98
C ASP A 59 -12.33 14.24 -16.68
N ASN A 60 -12.93 14.59 -15.55
CA ASN A 60 -12.44 14.19 -14.22
C ASN A 60 -12.45 12.67 -14.04
N LYS A 61 -13.30 11.94 -14.77
CA LYS A 61 -13.39 10.48 -14.69
C LYS A 61 -12.10 9.84 -15.18
N GLU A 62 -11.69 10.15 -16.41
CA GLU A 62 -10.48 9.57 -17.01
C GLU A 62 -9.23 9.85 -16.18
N LEU A 63 -9.13 11.06 -15.60
CA LEU A 63 -8.04 11.43 -14.69
C LEU A 63 -7.93 10.50 -13.48
N GLY A 64 -9.08 10.12 -12.89
CA GLY A 64 -9.13 9.18 -11.78
C GLY A 64 -8.61 7.79 -12.12
N TRP A 65 -9.10 7.25 -13.23
CA TRP A 65 -8.71 5.94 -13.73
C TRP A 65 -7.21 5.87 -14.07
N GLU A 66 -6.69 6.89 -14.77
CA GLU A 66 -5.27 6.98 -15.10
C GLU A 66 -4.39 7.07 -13.85
N ALA A 67 -4.77 7.89 -12.87
CA ALA A 67 -4.02 7.99 -11.62
C ALA A 67 -4.06 6.69 -10.81
N MET A 68 -5.20 5.99 -10.78
CA MET A 68 -5.30 4.69 -10.12
C MET A 68 -4.46 3.63 -10.83
N SER A 69 -4.48 3.60 -12.16
CA SER A 69 -3.64 2.71 -12.97
C SER A 69 -2.15 2.92 -12.69
N LYS A 70 -1.71 4.19 -12.64
CA LYS A 70 -0.34 4.55 -12.28
C LYS A 70 0.04 4.06 -10.88
N LEU A 71 -0.80 4.30 -9.88
CA LEU A 71 -0.56 3.84 -8.51
C LEU A 71 -0.50 2.31 -8.41
N LEU A 72 -1.38 1.58 -9.11
CA LEU A 72 -1.34 0.12 -9.14
C LEU A 72 -0.02 -0.41 -9.70
N ASN A 73 0.55 0.24 -10.72
CA ASN A 73 1.87 -0.10 -11.23
C ASN A 73 2.98 0.15 -10.19
N GLU A 74 2.94 1.29 -9.49
CA GLU A 74 3.88 1.61 -8.41
C GLU A 74 3.76 0.62 -7.24
N PHE A 75 2.55 0.24 -6.87
CA PHE A 75 2.27 -0.76 -5.83
C PHE A 75 2.79 -2.14 -6.20
N SER A 76 2.55 -2.58 -7.44
CA SER A 76 3.09 -3.84 -7.96
C SER A 76 4.62 -3.85 -7.92
N ALA A 77 5.28 -2.76 -8.35
CA ALA A 77 6.74 -2.62 -8.25
C ALA A 77 7.22 -2.68 -6.79
N ALA A 78 6.46 -2.11 -5.86
CA ALA A 78 6.71 -2.16 -4.42
C ALA A 78 6.22 -3.47 -3.73
N GLN A 79 5.90 -4.51 -4.50
CA GLN A 79 5.49 -5.84 -4.03
C GLN A 79 4.18 -5.86 -3.24
N TRP A 80 3.31 -4.88 -3.45
CA TRP A 80 1.93 -4.93 -2.96
C TRP A 80 1.07 -5.74 -3.92
N GLU A 81 0.26 -6.63 -3.36
CA GLU A 81 -0.68 -7.47 -4.07
C GLU A 81 -2.08 -6.88 -4.01
N LEU A 82 -2.76 -6.81 -5.15
CA LEU A 82 -4.16 -6.41 -5.23
C LEU A 82 -5.04 -7.54 -4.73
N MET A 83 -5.75 -7.29 -3.62
CA MET A 83 -6.62 -8.28 -2.99
C MET A 83 -8.06 -8.17 -3.48
N ASN A 84 -8.58 -6.95 -3.56
CA ASN A 84 -9.97 -6.71 -3.95
C ASN A 84 -10.14 -5.31 -4.54
N VAL A 85 -11.11 -5.18 -5.45
CA VAL A 85 -11.56 -3.92 -6.02
C VAL A 85 -13.03 -3.77 -5.70
N LEU A 86 -13.38 -2.71 -4.97
CA LEU A 86 -14.76 -2.30 -4.77
C LEU A 86 -15.04 -1.14 -5.72
N PRO A 87 -15.62 -1.41 -6.92
CA PRO A 87 -16.16 -0.34 -7.73
C PRO A 87 -17.30 0.29 -6.92
N ASN A 88 -17.14 1.55 -6.52
CA ASN A 88 -18.25 2.25 -5.91
C ASN A 88 -19.18 2.65 -7.06
N ASN A 89 -20.44 2.22 -7.01
CA ASN A 89 -21.48 2.66 -7.94
C ASN A 89 -21.85 4.14 -7.68
N SER A 90 -20.85 5.03 -7.70
CA SER A 90 -21.10 6.44 -7.90
C SER A 90 -21.77 6.57 -9.26
N LYS A 91 -22.91 7.27 -9.33
CA LYS A 91 -23.65 7.53 -10.57
C LYS A 91 -22.74 8.08 -11.70
N ASP A 92 -21.61 8.66 -11.31
CA ASP A 92 -20.66 9.31 -12.19
C ASP A 92 -19.37 8.52 -12.42
N GLY A 93 -19.12 7.39 -11.76
CA GLY A 93 -17.88 6.60 -11.93
C GLY A 93 -16.60 7.30 -11.41
N ASN A 94 -16.77 8.30 -10.53
CA ASN A 94 -15.69 9.12 -9.97
C ASN A 94 -15.17 8.63 -8.61
N ASP A 95 -15.76 7.55 -8.10
CA ASP A 95 -15.42 7.00 -6.78
C ASP A 95 -15.17 5.49 -6.87
N GLY A 96 -14.14 5.02 -6.17
CA GLY A 96 -13.77 3.61 -6.13
C GLY A 96 -12.82 3.32 -4.98
N ALA A 97 -12.70 2.05 -4.60
CA ALA A 97 -11.77 1.62 -3.57
C ALA A 97 -11.05 0.33 -3.98
N ILE A 98 -9.77 0.22 -3.61
CA ILE A 98 -8.97 -0.98 -3.74
C ILE A 98 -8.33 -1.35 -2.41
N TYR A 99 -8.12 -2.64 -2.22
CA TYR A 99 -7.46 -3.20 -1.05
C TYR A 99 -6.19 -3.90 -1.48
N LEU A 100 -5.10 -3.56 -0.82
CA LEU A 100 -3.76 -4.02 -1.13
C LEU A 100 -3.17 -4.73 0.09
N LEU A 101 -2.40 -5.79 -0.18
CA LEU A 101 -1.68 -6.57 0.81
C LEU A 101 -0.21 -6.65 0.43
N ARG A 102 0.70 -6.25 1.32
CA ARG A 102 2.12 -6.55 1.16
C ARG A 102 2.48 -7.72 2.04
N ARG A 103 3.00 -8.77 1.41
CA ARG A 103 3.57 -9.90 2.14
C ARG A 103 4.88 -9.48 2.82
N PRO A 104 5.18 -10.04 3.99
CA PRO A 104 6.48 -9.85 4.58
C PRO A 104 7.58 -10.40 3.67
N ALA A 105 8.67 -9.65 3.51
CA ALA A 105 9.83 -10.15 2.79
C ALA A 105 10.40 -11.37 3.55
N PRO A 106 10.81 -12.44 2.84
CA PRO A 106 11.43 -13.62 3.44
C PRO A 106 12.77 -13.30 4.09
#